data_AF-R7BL16-F1
#
_entry.id   AF-R7BL16-F1
#
_cell.length_a   1.000
_cell.length_b   1.000
_cell.length_c   1.000
_cell.angle_alpha   90.00
_cell.angle_beta   90.00
_cell.angle_gamma   90.00
#
_symmetry.space_group_name_H-M   'P 1'
#
loop_
_entity.id
_entity.type
_entity.pdbx_description
1 polymer ?
#
loop_
_entity_poly.entity_id
_entity_poly.type
_entity_poly.pdbx_seq_one_letter_code
_entity_poly.pdbx_strand_id
1 'polypeptide(L)'
;MEKICNCKIPANLQEDMMTESIAAYVASLPKEDVVDDAEYERRLNICSICVDLAGGLTCSHCGCFVLARARKRQMYCPMPERDKWKYDM
;
A
#
# COMPACT_ATOMS: atom_id res chain seq x y z
N MET A 1 -12.44 -9.45 17.28
CA MET A 1 -11.25 -10.15 16.74
C MET A 1 -10.61 -10.87 17.91
N GLU A 2 -10.67 -12.21 17.94
CA GLU A 2 -10.10 -12.99 19.04
C GLU A 2 -8.57 -13.00 18.96
N LYS A 3 -7.89 -12.86 20.09
CA LYS A 3 -6.44 -12.94 20.15
C LYS A 3 -6.01 -14.37 19.80
N ILE A 4 -5.44 -14.55 18.61
CA ILE A 4 -4.91 -15.85 18.15
C ILE A 4 -3.58 -16.18 18.87
N CYS A 5 -2.86 -15.19 19.39
CA CYS A 5 -1.59 -15.39 20.09
C CYS A 5 -1.47 -14.56 21.38
N ASN A 6 -0.70 -15.09 22.35
CA ASN A 6 -0.37 -14.43 23.61
C ASN A 6 0.87 -13.52 23.51
N CYS A 7 1.20 -13.04 22.31
CA CYS A 7 2.36 -12.20 22.10
C CYS A 7 2.10 -10.78 22.64
N LYS A 8 3.06 -10.25 23.42
CA LYS A 8 3.11 -8.81 23.72
C LYS A 8 3.62 -8.10 22.47
N ILE A 9 2.71 -7.66 21.61
CA ILE A 9 3.09 -6.87 20.43
C ILE A 9 3.72 -5.55 20.93
N PRO A 10 4.98 -5.25 20.55
CA PRO A 10 5.62 -3.98 20.84
C PRO A 10 4.76 -2.79 20.40
N ALA A 11 4.84 -1.65 21.11
CA ALA A 11 4.03 -0.47 20.79
C ALA A 11 4.25 0.03 19.36
N ASN A 12 5.48 -0.05 18.85
CA ASN A 12 5.85 0.33 17.49
C ASN A 12 5.30 -0.62 16.40
N LEU A 13 4.62 -1.70 16.77
CA LEU A 13 3.98 -2.66 15.87
C LEU A 13 2.44 -2.66 16.04
N GLN A 14 1.87 -1.62 16.67
CA GLN A 14 0.43 -1.39 16.74
C GLN A 14 -0.09 -0.71 15.45
N GLU A 15 -1.36 -0.95 15.12
CA GLU A 15 -1.97 -0.67 13.80
C GLU A 15 -2.01 0.81 13.42
N ASP A 16 -2.29 1.67 14.40
CA ASP A 16 -2.27 3.13 14.30
C ASP A 16 -0.86 3.67 14.01
N MET A 17 0.14 3.24 14.80
CA MET A 17 1.54 3.64 14.61
C MET A 17 2.13 3.12 13.29
N MET A 18 1.65 1.98 12.79
CA MET A 18 2.08 1.43 11.51
C MET A 18 1.64 2.33 10.35
N THR A 19 0.41 2.84 10.38
CA THR A 19 -0.12 3.69 9.28
C THR A 19 0.63 5.02 9.18
N GLU A 20 0.90 5.67 10.31
CA GLU A 20 1.68 6.92 10.36
C GLU A 20 3.12 6.70 9.87
N SER A 21 3.75 5.60 10.28
CA SER A 21 5.11 5.25 9.86
C SER A 21 5.20 5.02 8.35
N ILE A 22 4.19 4.38 7.75
CA ILE A 22 4.13 4.16 6.30
C ILE A 22 3.96 5.51 5.58
N ALA A 23 3.08 6.39 6.06
CA ALA A 23 2.86 7.71 5.47
C ALA A 23 4.14 8.57 5.52
N ALA A 24 4.85 8.56 6.64
CA ALA A 24 6.13 9.24 6.79
C ALA A 24 7.20 8.69 5.83
N TYR A 25 7.25 7.37 5.65
CA TYR A 25 8.12 6.73 4.67
C TYR A 25 7.77 7.15 3.23
N VAL A 26 6.50 7.17 2.87
CA VAL A 26 6.04 7.61 1.53
C VAL A 26 6.45 9.06 1.26
N ALA A 27 6.30 9.94 2.26
CA ALA A 27 6.64 11.35 2.17
C ALA A 27 8.16 11.60 2.05
N SER A 28 9.00 10.68 2.53
CA SER A 28 10.47 10.81 2.48
C SER A 28 11.10 10.27 1.19
N LEU A 29 10.32 9.67 0.29
CA LEU A 29 10.82 9.14 -0.97
C LEU A 29 11.36 10.27 -1.90
N PRO A 30 12.48 10.04 -2.62
CA PRO A 30 13.03 11.01 -3.57
C PRO A 30 12.04 11.36 -4.69
N LYS A 31 12.04 12.61 -5.16
CA LYS A 31 11.08 13.09 -6.17
C LYS A 31 11.19 12.35 -7.51
N GLU A 32 12.40 11.95 -7.87
CA GLU A 32 12.74 11.17 -9.05
C GLU A 32 12.15 9.74 -9.00
N ASP A 33 12.05 9.17 -7.80
CA ASP A 33 11.60 7.80 -7.57
C ASP A 33 10.08 7.69 -7.38
N VAL A 34 9.38 8.83 -7.30
CA VAL A 34 7.93 8.86 -7.11
C VAL A 34 7.20 9.36 -8.34
N VAL A 35 5.95 8.91 -8.48
CA VAL A 35 5.00 9.49 -9.43
C VAL A 35 4.43 10.80 -8.91
N ASP A 36 3.80 11.60 -9.78
CA ASP A 36 3.07 12.79 -9.34
C ASP A 36 1.84 12.43 -8.49
N ASP A 37 1.23 13.44 -7.88
CA ASP A 37 0.12 13.25 -6.94
C ASP A 37 -1.15 12.73 -7.64
N ALA A 38 -1.41 13.13 -8.88
CA ALA A 38 -2.56 12.67 -9.65
C ALA A 38 -2.47 11.17 -10.00
N GLU A 39 -1.30 10.72 -10.46
CA GLU A 39 -1.00 9.31 -10.69
C GLU A 39 -1.07 8.49 -9.40
N TYR A 40 -0.55 9.04 -8.30
CA TYR A 40 -0.59 8.39 -6.99
C TYR A 40 -2.03 8.20 -6.50
N GLU A 41 -2.85 9.24 -6.53
CA GLU A 41 -4.28 9.18 -6.19
C GLU A 41 -5.04 8.19 -7.09
N ARG A 42 -4.78 8.19 -8.41
CA ARG A 42 -5.40 7.22 -9.32
C ARG A 42 -5.08 5.78 -8.90
N ARG A 43 -3.81 5.48 -8.64
CA ARG A 43 -3.37 4.13 -8.22
C ARG A 43 -4.02 3.72 -6.89
N LEU A 44 -4.14 4.65 -5.94
CA LEU A 44 -4.80 4.40 -4.66
C LEU A 44 -6.29 4.14 -4.80
N ASN A 45 -6.99 4.89 -5.67
CA ASN A 45 -8.41 4.67 -5.96
C ASN A 45 -8.66 3.28 -6.58
N ILE A 46 -7.78 2.82 -7.46
CA ILE A 46 -7.86 1.45 -8.00
C ILE A 46 -7.64 0.42 -6.88
N CYS A 47 -6.68 0.66 -5.99
CA CYS A 47 -6.42 -0.23 -4.86
C CYS A 47 -7.57 -0.24 -3.84
N SER A 48 -8.23 0.90 -3.57
CA SER A 48 -9.26 1.04 -2.53
C SER A 48 -10.54 0.25 -2.82
N ILE A 49 -10.81 -0.02 -4.10
CA ILE A 49 -11.93 -0.87 -4.55
C ILE A 49 -11.48 -2.29 -4.93
N CYS A 50 -10.20 -2.62 -4.79
CA CYS A 50 -9.65 -3.90 -5.20
C CYS A 50 -10.06 -5.01 -4.21
N VAL A 51 -10.66 -6.08 -4.73
CA VAL A 51 -11.06 -7.26 -3.94
C VAL A 51 -9.88 -7.94 -3.22
N ASP A 52 -8.67 -7.75 -3.72
CA ASP A 52 -7.44 -8.34 -3.18
C ASP A 52 -6.73 -7.43 -2.14
N LEU A 53 -7.36 -6.32 -1.72
CA LEU A 53 -6.83 -5.44 -0.67
C LEU A 53 -7.12 -6.04 0.71
N ALA A 54 -6.09 -6.58 1.36
CA ALA A 54 -6.17 -7.16 2.69
C ALA A 54 -6.03 -6.08 3.77
N GLY A 55 -6.94 -6.10 4.75
CA GLY A 55 -6.89 -5.20 5.91
C GLY A 55 -6.93 -3.71 5.56
N GLY A 56 -7.42 -3.35 4.38
CA GLY A 56 -7.49 -1.97 3.89
C GLY A 56 -6.16 -1.33 3.49
N LEU A 57 -5.02 -2.03 3.64
CA LEU A 57 -3.69 -1.43 3.52
C LEU A 57 -2.72 -2.26 2.68
N THR A 58 -2.89 -3.58 2.60
CA THR A 58 -1.88 -4.50 2.07
C THR A 58 -2.38 -5.20 0.82
N CYS A 59 -1.57 -5.22 -0.24
CA CYS A 59 -1.91 -5.97 -1.44
C CYS A 59 -1.64 -7.47 -1.25
N SER A 60 -2.65 -8.32 -1.44
CA SER A 60 -2.52 -9.77 -1.26
C SER A 60 -1.60 -10.45 -2.27
N HIS A 61 -1.37 -9.84 -3.43
CA HIS A 61 -0.50 -10.39 -4.49
C HIS A 61 0.99 -10.18 -4.23
N CYS A 62 1.38 -9.12 -3.50
CA CYS A 62 2.81 -8.81 -3.28
C CYS A 62 3.19 -8.56 -1.81
N GLY A 63 2.23 -8.51 -0.89
CA GLY A 63 2.48 -8.23 0.52
C GLY A 63 2.92 -6.80 0.84
N CYS A 64 2.93 -5.88 -0.13
CA CYS A 64 3.31 -4.49 0.11
C CYS A 64 2.13 -3.66 0.62
N PHE A 65 2.41 -2.66 1.45
CA PHE A 65 1.46 -1.58 1.72
C PHE A 65 1.21 -0.76 0.46
N VAL A 66 -0.07 -0.58 0.11
CA VAL A 66 -0.47 0.08 -1.14
C VAL A 66 -0.05 1.55 -1.18
N LEU A 67 -0.04 2.24 -0.04
CA LEU A 67 0.50 3.60 0.11
C LEU A 67 1.96 3.69 -0.38
N ALA A 68 2.81 2.77 0.07
CA ALA A 68 4.21 2.73 -0.33
C ALA A 68 4.41 2.30 -1.79
N ARG A 69 3.69 1.27 -2.23
CA ARG A 69 3.88 0.70 -3.57
C ARG A 69 3.37 1.64 -4.66
N ALA A 70 2.20 2.23 -4.48
CA ALA A 70 1.57 3.10 -5.48
C ALA A 70 2.38 4.36 -5.75
N ARG A 71 3.10 4.90 -4.75
CA ARG A 71 3.91 6.11 -4.90
C ARG A 71 5.14 5.91 -5.77
N LYS A 72 5.73 4.71 -5.80
CA LYS A 72 7.00 4.45 -6.52
C LYS A 72 6.80 4.41 -8.04
N ARG A 73 7.61 5.18 -8.77
CA ARG A 73 7.56 5.34 -10.22
C ARG A 73 7.76 4.02 -10.96
N GLN A 74 8.75 3.22 -10.58
CA GLN A 74 9.04 1.94 -11.26
C GLN A 74 8.05 0.81 -10.97
N MET A 75 7.07 1.02 -10.09
CA MET A 75 6.14 -0.04 -9.68
C MET A 75 4.92 -0.13 -10.62
N TYR A 76 4.38 -1.34 -10.68
CA TYR A 76 3.13 -1.70 -11.34
C TYR A 76 2.24 -2.53 -10.40
N CYS A 77 0.95 -2.67 -10.75
CA CYS A 77 0.04 -3.54 -10.03
C CYS A 77 0.48 -5.00 -10.19
N PRO A 78 0.77 -5.72 -9.09
CA PRO A 78 1.34 -7.08 -9.12
C PRO A 78 0.30 -8.17 -9.42
N MET A 79 -0.93 -7.81 -9.78
CA MET A 79 -1.99 -8.77 -10.12
C MET A 79 -1.49 -9.68 -11.27
N PRO A 80 -1.52 -11.02 -11.11
CA PRO A 80 -0.89 -11.94 -12.07
C PRO A 80 -1.40 -11.81 -13.51
N GLU A 81 -2.70 -11.54 -13.68
CA GLU A 81 -3.34 -11.52 -14.99
C GLU A 81 -3.14 -10.21 -15.74
N ARG A 82 -3.13 -9.07 -15.03
CA ARG A 82 -3.03 -7.74 -15.66
C ARG A 82 -2.59 -6.67 -14.68
N ASP A 83 -1.86 -5.67 -15.18
CA ASP A 83 -1.57 -4.46 -14.43
C ASP A 83 -2.81 -3.54 -14.34
N LYS A 84 -3.57 -3.65 -13.24
CA LYS A 84 -4.77 -2.82 -13.03
C LYS A 84 -4.49 -1.32 -13.13
N TRP A 85 -3.26 -0.84 -12.86
CA TRP A 85 -2.93 0.58 -12.94
C TRP A 85 -2.82 1.15 -14.36
N LYS A 86 -2.77 0.29 -15.39
CA LYS A 86 -2.69 0.69 -16.80
C LYS A 86 -4.01 0.58 -17.56
N TYR A 87 -4.92 -0.28 -17.12
CA TYR A 87 -6.06 -0.71 -17.93
C TYR A 87 -7.43 -0.41 -17.31
N ASP A 88 -7.51 0.06 -16.06
CA ASP A 88 -8.77 0.49 -15.43
C ASP A 88 -8.95 2.03 -15.59
N MET A 89 -9.05 2.49 -16.85
CA MET A 89 -9.59 3.82 -17.21
C MET A 89 -11.09 3.71 -17.51
#